data_AF-C9VXK2-F1
#
_entry.id   AF-C9VXK2-F1
#
_cell.length_a   1.000
_cell.length_b   1.000
_cell.length_c   1.000
_cell.angle_alpha   90.00
_cell.angle_beta   90.00
_cell.angle_gamma   90.00
#
_symmetry.space_group_name_H-M   'P 1'
#
loop_
_entity.id
_entity.type
_entity.pdbx_description
1 polymer ?
#
loop_
_entity_poly.entity_id
_entity_poly.type
_entity_poly.pdbx_seq_one_letter_code
_entity_poly.pdbx_strand_id
1 'polypeptide(L)'
;MARAYCGRFAFMLDYPKSYHPPRKNEDGEFVDPRTDMLPKCAAECSEWLTEYNACVQRIKMRTDGRGNCQGQYEEFGMCQDHCIAHELFHYLK
;
A
#
# COMPACT_ATOMS: atom_id res chain seq x y z
N MET A 1 -6.87 7.07 57.20
CA MET A 1 -7.36 6.33 56.01
C MET A 1 -8.19 7.28 55.17
N ALA A 2 -7.68 7.71 54.03
CA ALA A 2 -8.49 8.34 52.98
C ALA A 2 -7.78 8.07 51.65
N ARG A 3 -8.18 7.00 50.96
CA ARG A 3 -7.73 6.73 49.59
C ARG A 3 -8.36 7.81 48.71
N ALA A 4 -7.57 8.80 48.31
CA ALA A 4 -7.93 9.66 47.20
C ALA A 4 -7.89 8.80 45.93
N TYR A 5 -9.06 8.39 45.45
CA TYR A 5 -9.17 7.78 44.13
C TYR A 5 -8.85 8.85 43.11
N CYS A 6 -7.62 8.82 42.58
CA CYS A 6 -7.27 9.55 41.36
C CYS A 6 -8.08 8.91 40.23
N GLY A 7 -9.29 9.43 40.01
CA GLY A 7 -10.16 9.05 38.91
C GLY A 7 -9.47 9.44 37.62
N ARG A 8 -8.80 8.46 36.99
CA ARG A 8 -8.29 8.58 35.62
C ARG A 8 -9.51 8.79 34.73
N PHE A 9 -9.75 10.03 34.28
CA PHE A 9 -10.67 10.38 33.20
C PHE A 9 -10.18 9.81 31.86
N ALA A 10 -9.88 8.51 31.81
CA ALA A 10 -9.41 7.83 30.60
C ALA A 10 -10.56 7.50 29.63
N PHE A 11 -11.81 7.73 30.04
CA PHE A 11 -13.00 7.40 29.25
C PHE A 11 -13.34 8.44 28.16
N MET A 12 -12.89 9.70 28.28
CA MET A 12 -13.23 10.76 27.30
C MET A 12 -12.13 11.04 26.26
N LEU A 13 -11.04 10.28 26.26
CA LEU A 13 -9.97 10.34 25.25
C LEU A 13 -9.72 8.96 24.64
N ASP A 14 -10.77 8.13 24.51
CA ASP A 14 -10.67 6.88 23.77
C ASP A 14 -10.81 7.21 22.27
N TYR A 15 -9.69 7.65 21.68
CA TYR A 15 -9.62 7.79 20.23
C TYR A 15 -9.76 6.40 19.60
N PRO A 16 -10.50 6.25 18.49
CA PRO A 16 -10.48 4.99 17.76
C PRO A 16 -9.03 4.64 17.46
N LYS A 17 -8.60 3.43 17.84
CA LYS A 17 -7.20 2.95 17.71
C LYS A 17 -6.64 3.05 16.29
N SER A 18 -7.51 3.30 15.30
CA SER A 18 -7.23 3.41 13.87
C SER A 18 -7.10 4.86 13.34
N TYR A 19 -6.91 5.88 14.19
CA TYR A 19 -6.57 7.21 13.67
C TYR A 19 -5.09 7.28 13.27
N HIS A 20 -4.81 7.11 11.97
CA HIS A 20 -3.53 7.50 11.38
C HIS A 20 -3.59 8.97 10.94
N PRO A 21 -2.71 9.86 11.45
CA PRO A 21 -2.65 11.25 11.00
C PRO A 21 -2.08 11.33 9.58
N PRO A 22 -2.63 12.19 8.70
CA PRO A 22 -2.11 12.35 7.34
C PRO A 22 -0.69 12.91 7.38
N ARG A 23 0.24 12.23 6.72
CA ARG A 23 1.67 12.63 6.70
C ARG A 23 1.88 13.70 5.63
N LYS A 24 2.65 14.72 5.99
CA LYS A 24 3.11 15.75 5.05
C LYS A 24 4.60 15.58 4.76
N ASN A 25 5.02 15.83 3.53
CA ASN A 25 6.44 15.91 3.18
C ASN A 25 7.04 17.23 3.70
N GLU A 26 8.33 17.44 3.46
CA GLU A 26 9.05 18.66 3.86
C GLU A 26 8.49 19.91 3.18
N ASP A 27 7.92 19.76 1.98
CA ASP A 27 7.25 20.81 1.20
C ASP A 27 5.81 21.12 1.68
N GLY A 28 5.31 20.37 2.68
CA GLY A 28 3.98 20.54 3.27
C GLY A 28 2.83 19.89 2.50
N GLU A 29 3.12 19.17 1.42
CA GLU A 29 2.17 18.39 0.62
C GLU A 29 1.85 17.05 1.29
N PHE A 30 0.61 16.57 1.12
CA PHE A 30 0.18 15.28 1.65
C PHE A 30 0.81 14.13 0.85
N VAL A 31 1.41 13.17 1.55
CA VAL A 31 1.99 11.97 0.95
C VAL A 31 0.92 10.89 0.81
N ASP A 32 0.84 10.27 -0.37
CA ASP A 32 -0.07 9.14 -0.61
C ASP A 32 0.37 7.91 0.21
N PRO A 33 -0.46 7.39 1.12
CA PRO A 33 -0.16 6.17 1.87
C PRO A 33 0.14 4.95 0.98
N ARG A 34 -0.37 4.93 -0.27
CA ARG A 34 -0.12 3.85 -1.22
C ARG A 34 1.37 3.66 -1.49
N THR A 35 2.17 4.73 -1.53
CA THR A 35 3.60 4.64 -1.88
C THR A 35 4.39 3.75 -0.92
N ASP A 36 4.01 3.77 0.36
CA ASP A 36 4.67 2.98 1.41
C ASP A 36 4.26 1.48 1.35
N MET A 37 3.11 1.17 0.76
CA MET A 37 2.56 -0.19 0.64
C MET A 37 3.03 -0.91 -0.63
N LEU A 38 3.23 -0.17 -1.73
CA LEU A 38 3.70 -0.70 -3.02
C LEU A 38 4.88 -1.68 -2.90
N PRO A 39 5.99 -1.37 -2.20
CA PRO A 39 7.13 -2.30 -2.14
C PRO A 39 6.82 -3.59 -1.38
N LYS A 40 5.95 -3.52 -0.35
CA LYS A 40 5.53 -4.71 0.41
C LYS A 40 4.67 -5.62 -0.45
N CYS A 41 3.63 -5.07 -1.08
CA CYS A 41 2.74 -5.83 -1.95
C CYS A 41 3.44 -6.34 -3.22
N ALA A 42 4.44 -5.62 -3.75
CA ALA A 42 5.26 -6.10 -4.86
C ALA A 42 6.12 -7.32 -4.46
N ALA A 43 6.57 -7.40 -3.22
CA ALA A 43 7.31 -8.56 -2.71
C ALA A 43 6.41 -9.79 -2.52
N GLU A 44 5.16 -9.59 -2.06
CA GLU A 44 4.17 -10.67 -1.97
C GLU A 44 3.76 -11.21 -3.35
N CYS A 45 3.62 -10.31 -4.33
CA CYS A 45 3.28 -10.65 -5.71
C CYS A 45 4.51 -10.93 -6.60
N SER A 46 5.62 -11.43 -6.02
CA SER A 46 6.89 -11.60 -6.74
C SER A 46 6.80 -12.54 -7.94
N GLU A 47 5.95 -13.56 -7.89
CA GLU A 47 5.74 -14.51 -8.99
C GLU A 47 5.26 -13.80 -10.26
N TRP A 48 4.17 -13.03 -10.15
CA TRP A 48 3.63 -12.25 -11.26
C TRP A 48 4.61 -11.18 -11.77
N LEU A 49 5.41 -10.61 -10.86
CA LEU A 49 6.46 -9.67 -11.24
C LEU A 49 7.54 -10.36 -12.10
N THR A 50 7.90 -11.59 -11.80
CA THR A 50 8.88 -12.35 -12.61
C THR A 50 8.33 -12.67 -14.01
N GLU A 51 7.08 -13.06 -14.13
CA GLU A 51 6.41 -13.32 -15.41
C GLU A 51 6.28 -12.07 -16.27
N TYR A 52 5.89 -10.94 -15.66
CA TYR A 52 5.85 -9.66 -16.33
C TYR A 52 7.25 -9.26 -16.85
N ASN A 53 8.28 -9.40 -16.02
CA ASN A 53 9.65 -9.09 -16.42
C ASN A 53 10.14 -10.02 -17.55
N ALA A 54 9.81 -11.30 -17.51
CA ALA A 54 10.12 -12.25 -18.58
C ALA A 54 9.46 -11.83 -19.90
N CYS A 55 8.19 -11.40 -19.86
CA CYS A 55 7.51 -10.84 -21.02
C CYS A 55 8.20 -9.57 -21.55
N VAL A 56 8.56 -8.64 -20.68
CA VAL A 56 9.25 -7.39 -21.06
C VAL A 56 10.58 -7.69 -21.76
N GLN A 57 11.37 -8.64 -21.25
CA GLN A 57 12.62 -9.03 -21.90
C GLN A 57 12.38 -9.66 -23.28
N ARG A 58 11.35 -10.51 -23.42
CA ARG A 58 10.97 -11.09 -24.70
C ARG A 58 10.58 -10.04 -25.74
N ILE A 59 9.80 -9.02 -25.33
CA ILE A 59 9.40 -7.94 -26.24
C ILE A 59 10.59 -7.04 -26.59
N LYS A 60 11.49 -6.75 -25.66
CA LYS A 60 12.70 -5.97 -25.93
C LYS A 60 13.61 -6.60 -26.99
N MET A 61 13.66 -7.93 -27.04
CA MET A 61 14.46 -8.66 -28.03
C MET A 61 13.79 -8.73 -29.42
N ARG A 62 12.50 -8.37 -29.54
CA ARG A 62 11.79 -8.38 -30.81
C ARG A 62 12.09 -7.11 -31.61
N THR A 63 12.33 -7.27 -32.90
CA THR A 63 12.59 -6.17 -33.84
C THR A 63 11.37 -5.76 -34.66
N ASP A 64 10.27 -6.51 -34.56
CA ASP A 64 9.07 -6.31 -35.36
C ASP A 64 8.08 -5.32 -34.76
N GLY A 65 8.33 -4.84 -33.53
CA GLY A 65 7.52 -3.83 -32.85
C GLY A 65 6.10 -4.30 -32.49
N ARG A 66 5.85 -5.61 -32.50
CA ARG A 66 4.54 -6.21 -32.23
C ARG A 66 4.53 -6.98 -30.92
N GLY A 67 3.36 -6.99 -30.27
CA GLY A 67 3.13 -7.67 -29.00
C GLY A 67 3.14 -6.70 -27.81
N ASN A 68 2.39 -7.05 -26.76
CA ASN A 68 2.34 -6.31 -25.50
C ASN A 68 2.42 -7.30 -24.33
N CYS A 69 2.72 -6.77 -23.14
CA CYS A 69 2.70 -7.51 -21.87
C CYS A 69 1.47 -7.16 -21.03
N GLN A 70 0.39 -6.69 -21.68
CA GLN A 70 -0.76 -6.14 -20.96
C GLN A 70 -1.43 -7.21 -20.08
N GLY A 71 -1.58 -8.44 -20.57
CA GLY A 71 -2.15 -9.52 -19.75
C GLY A 71 -1.31 -9.81 -18.50
N GLN A 72 0.02 -9.91 -18.62
CA GLN A 72 0.88 -10.13 -17.45
C GLN A 72 0.88 -8.93 -16.49
N TYR A 73 0.75 -7.72 -17.03
CA TYR A 73 0.65 -6.50 -16.24
C TYR A 73 -0.66 -6.44 -15.45
N GLU A 74 -1.77 -6.84 -16.06
CA GLU A 74 -3.09 -6.90 -15.42
C GLU A 74 -3.12 -7.93 -14.28
N GLU A 75 -2.52 -9.11 -14.46
CA GLU A 75 -2.40 -10.13 -13.39
C GLU A 75 -1.55 -9.64 -12.21
N PHE A 76 -0.39 -9.03 -12.49
CA PHE A 76 0.44 -8.41 -11.44
C PHE A 76 -0.30 -7.28 -10.72
N GLY A 77 -0.99 -6.42 -11.48
CA GLY A 77 -1.80 -5.33 -10.94
C GLY A 77 -2.94 -5.83 -10.05
N MET A 78 -3.65 -6.88 -10.47
CA MET A 78 -4.71 -7.50 -9.68
C MET A 78 -4.19 -8.01 -8.33
N CYS A 79 -3.05 -8.70 -8.32
CA CYS A 79 -2.43 -9.17 -7.08
C CYS A 79 -2.03 -8.00 -6.16
N GLN A 80 -1.38 -6.98 -6.73
CA GLN A 80 -0.93 -5.81 -5.98
C GLN A 80 -2.10 -5.02 -5.41
N ASP A 81 -3.15 -4.77 -6.20
CA ASP A 81 -4.33 -4.05 -5.77
C ASP A 81 -5.13 -4.84 -4.73
N HIS A 82 -5.16 -6.18 -4.82
CA HIS A 82 -5.74 -7.03 -3.79
C HIS A 82 -5.03 -6.84 -2.44
N CYS A 83 -3.70 -6.87 -2.41
CA CYS A 83 -2.91 -6.63 -1.20
C CYS A 83 -3.16 -5.22 -0.63
N ILE A 84 -3.11 -4.18 -1.46
CA ILE A 84 -3.27 -2.78 -1.03
C ILE A 84 -4.67 -2.52 -0.48
N ALA A 85 -5.70 -3.14 -1.04
CA ALA A 85 -7.09 -2.93 -0.64
C ALA A 85 -7.37 -3.24 0.84
N HIS A 86 -6.60 -4.16 1.44
CA HIS A 86 -6.75 -4.51 2.85
C HIS A 86 -6.32 -3.38 3.80
N GLU A 87 -5.33 -2.57 3.42
CA GLU A 87 -4.74 -1.58 4.32
C GLU A 87 -5.05 -0.13 3.93
N LEU A 88 -5.22 0.17 2.65
CA LEU A 88 -5.29 1.55 2.14
C LEU A 88 -6.42 2.38 2.77
N PHE A 89 -7.60 1.79 2.91
CA PHE A 89 -8.77 2.47 3.46
C PHE A 89 -8.69 2.73 4.98
N HIS A 90 -7.70 2.18 5.69
CA HIS A 90 -7.45 2.56 7.08
C HIS A 90 -6.75 3.93 7.20
N TYR A 91 -6.07 4.37 6.15
CA TYR A 91 -5.36 5.65 6.12
C TYR A 91 -6.22 6.78 5.52
N LEU A 92 -7.17 6.45 4.66
CA LEU A 92 -8.08 7.39 4.01
C LEU A 92 -9.31 7.65 4.89
N LYS A 93 -9.67 8.92 5.10
CA LYS A 93 -10.86 9.36 5.88
C LYS A 93 -11.72 10.30 5.06
#